data_AF-A0A9E3IZK2-F1
#
_entry.id   AF-A0A9E3IZK2-F1
#
_cell.length_a   1.000
_cell.length_b   1.000
_cell.length_c   1.000
_cell.angle_alpha   90.00
_cell.angle_beta   90.00
_cell.angle_gamma   90.00
#
_symmetry.space_group_name_H-M   'P 1'
#
loop_
_entity.id
_entity.type
_entity.pdbx_description
1 polymer ?
#
loop_
_entity_poly.entity_id
_entity_poly.type
_entity_poly.pdbx_seq_one_letter_code
_entity_poly.pdbx_strand_id
1 'polypeptide(L)'
;MRRRLAALAVLTAIAAASNAQAAPSDPVGDLITSVISGALPGTGVFNVKATLYHAGAKGVGLLDSLGCRVVPMRTLAVDTSIIPKRTVLFIKETVGLKMPDGTEHDGYWYASDVGGAIKGQHIDLYTGRNAASMKPMKALNLSTITAVKVGKFDGCPPQ
;
A
#
# COMPACT_ATOMS: atom_id res chain seq x y z
N MET A 1 46.05 32.87 -39.65
CA MET A 1 46.06 31.68 -40.55
C MET A 1 45.96 30.46 -39.63
N ARG A 2 45.01 29.52 -39.61
CA ARG A 2 44.11 28.84 -40.58
C ARG A 2 42.88 28.36 -39.75
N ARG A 3 41.64 28.80 -40.01
CA ARG A 3 40.57 28.14 -40.82
C ARG A 3 40.36 26.63 -40.61
N ARG A 4 39.12 26.31 -40.15
CA ARG A 4 38.17 25.27 -40.65
C ARG A 4 38.41 23.81 -40.19
N LEU A 5 37.42 22.97 -39.83
CA LEU A 5 35.96 22.94 -40.02
C LEU A 5 35.24 22.26 -38.82
N ALA A 6 34.06 22.77 -38.49
CA ALA A 6 33.03 22.04 -37.77
C ALA A 6 32.26 21.13 -38.75
N ALA A 7 32.05 19.87 -38.37
CA ALA A 7 31.14 18.95 -39.06
C ALA A 7 29.87 18.82 -38.20
N LEU A 8 28.81 19.55 -38.58
CA LEU A 8 27.49 19.47 -37.99
C LEU A 8 26.71 18.40 -38.76
N ALA A 9 26.56 17.21 -38.17
CA ALA A 9 25.68 16.18 -38.71
C ALA A 9 24.23 16.56 -38.40
N VAL A 10 23.48 16.95 -39.44
CA VAL A 10 22.04 17.19 -39.35
C VAL A 10 21.34 15.84 -39.41
N LEU A 11 20.98 15.28 -38.25
CA LEU A 11 19.99 14.21 -38.17
C LEU A 11 18.60 14.84 -38.31
N THR A 12 17.95 14.60 -39.44
CA THR A 12 16.53 14.88 -39.62
C THR A 12 15.72 13.88 -38.78
N ALA A 13 15.31 14.31 -37.58
CA ALA A 13 14.34 13.58 -36.78
C ALA A 13 12.96 13.67 -37.47
N ILE A 14 12.54 12.58 -38.10
CA ILE A 14 11.15 12.39 -38.52
C ILE A 14 10.36 12.17 -37.24
N ALA A 15 9.72 13.23 -36.74
CA ALA A 15 8.75 13.13 -35.66
C ALA A 15 7.51 12.40 -36.21
N ALA A 16 7.41 11.11 -35.93
CA ALA A 16 6.14 10.41 -35.99
C ALA A 16 5.25 11.02 -34.92
N ALA A 17 4.40 11.97 -35.31
CA ALA A 17 3.33 12.46 -34.44
C ALA A 17 2.37 11.29 -34.20
N SER A 18 2.48 10.67 -33.03
CA SER A 18 1.44 9.78 -32.53
C SER A 18 0.15 10.60 -32.46
N ASN A 19 -0.75 10.38 -33.42
CA ASN A 19 -2.15 10.76 -33.26
C ASN A 19 -2.71 9.91 -32.13
N ALA A 20 -2.49 10.33 -30.89
CA ALA A 20 -3.30 9.90 -29.77
C ALA A 20 -4.63 10.64 -29.94
N GLN A 21 -5.60 10.02 -30.64
CA GLN A 21 -6.98 10.46 -30.56
C GLN A 21 -7.36 10.52 -29.07
N ALA A 22 -7.64 11.73 -28.58
CA ALA A 22 -8.19 11.93 -27.25
C ALA A 22 -9.47 11.10 -27.14
N ALA A 23 -9.48 10.15 -26.22
CA ALA A 23 -10.70 9.43 -25.89
C ALA A 23 -11.78 10.46 -25.49
N PRO A 24 -13.04 10.26 -25.90
CA PRO A 24 -14.12 11.13 -25.45
C PRO A 24 -14.15 11.14 -23.92
N SER A 25 -14.23 12.32 -23.32
CA SER A 25 -14.30 12.47 -21.86
C SER A 25 -15.52 11.71 -21.35
N ASP A 26 -15.28 10.60 -20.65
CA ASP A 26 -16.30 9.83 -19.94
C ASP A 26 -16.15 10.16 -18.45
N PRO A 27 -16.78 11.23 -17.95
CA PRO A 27 -16.61 11.65 -16.57
C PRO A 27 -17.10 10.60 -15.56
N VAL A 28 -18.02 9.72 -15.95
CA VAL A 28 -18.49 8.62 -15.10
C VAL A 28 -17.47 7.50 -15.10
N GLY A 29 -16.98 7.09 -16.27
CA GLY A 29 -15.90 6.12 -16.41
C GLY A 29 -14.62 6.58 -15.72
N ASP A 30 -14.27 7.86 -15.81
CA ASP A 30 -13.13 8.48 -15.15
C ASP A 30 -13.30 8.51 -13.62
N LEU A 31 -14.52 8.80 -13.13
CA LEU A 31 -14.82 8.75 -11.69
C LEU A 31 -14.74 7.30 -11.18
N ILE A 32 -15.34 6.34 -11.88
CA ILE A 32 -15.31 4.92 -11.51
C ILE A 32 -13.86 4.42 -11.54
N THR A 33 -13.11 4.73 -12.61
CA THR A 33 -11.70 4.36 -12.75
C THR A 33 -10.87 4.99 -11.64
N SER A 34 -11.14 6.24 -11.26
CA SER A 34 -10.41 6.93 -10.19
C SER A 34 -10.82 6.47 -8.78
N VAL A 35 -12.06 6.01 -8.55
CA VAL A 35 -12.45 5.31 -7.31
C VAL A 35 -11.75 3.95 -7.25
N ILE A 36 -11.84 3.17 -8.33
CA ILE A 36 -11.29 1.81 -8.40
C ILE A 36 -9.77 1.83 -8.33
N SER A 37 -9.11 2.79 -8.97
CA SER A 37 -7.64 2.95 -8.92
C SER A 37 -7.16 3.63 -7.63
N GLY A 38 -8.06 4.21 -6.82
CA GLY A 38 -7.70 5.00 -5.64
C GLY A 38 -7.11 6.37 -5.98
N ALA A 39 -7.23 6.83 -7.23
CA ALA A 39 -6.78 8.14 -7.68
C ALA A 39 -7.67 9.30 -7.17
N LEU A 40 -8.89 9.03 -6.69
CA LEU A 40 -9.72 10.04 -6.03
C LEU A 40 -9.31 10.22 -4.56
N PRO A 41 -8.71 11.36 -4.20
CA PRO A 41 -8.45 11.67 -2.80
C PRO A 41 -9.78 11.76 -2.03
N GLY A 42 -9.89 11.01 -0.94
CA GLY A 42 -11.04 11.05 -0.03
C GLY A 42 -12.05 9.89 -0.14
N THR A 43 -11.98 9.05 -1.18
CA THR A 43 -12.85 7.85 -1.30
C THR A 43 -12.51 6.78 -0.27
N GLY A 44 -11.28 6.80 0.23
CA GLY A 44 -10.81 5.84 1.22
C GLY A 44 -10.54 4.45 0.64
N VAL A 45 -10.51 4.28 -0.68
CA VAL A 45 -10.13 3.01 -1.32
C VAL A 45 -8.67 3.11 -1.75
N PHE A 46 -7.85 2.14 -1.36
CA PHE A 46 -6.42 2.11 -1.63
C PHE A 46 -6.02 0.79 -2.30
N ASN A 47 -5.32 0.86 -3.43
CA ASN A 47 -4.72 -0.32 -4.06
C ASN A 47 -3.26 -0.40 -3.69
N VAL A 48 -2.97 -1.22 -2.69
CA VAL A 48 -1.68 -1.24 -2.01
C VAL A 48 -0.97 -2.55 -2.25
N LYS A 49 0.34 -2.47 -2.50
CA LYS A 49 1.20 -3.64 -2.38
C LYS A 49 1.22 -4.06 -0.91
N ALA A 50 0.96 -5.32 -0.62
CA ALA A 50 1.07 -5.88 0.71
C ALA A 50 2.41 -6.61 0.88
N THR A 51 3.09 -6.35 1.98
CA THR A 51 4.15 -7.22 2.50
C THR A 51 3.78 -7.74 3.88
N LEU A 52 4.57 -8.67 4.40
CA LEU A 52 4.39 -9.23 5.73
C LEU A 52 5.60 -8.90 6.59
N TYR A 53 5.37 -8.66 7.89
CA TYR A 53 6.42 -8.59 8.89
C TYR A 53 6.04 -9.33 10.18
N HIS A 54 7.03 -9.59 11.03
CA HIS A 54 6.85 -10.29 12.29
C HIS A 54 7.83 -9.80 13.36
N ALA A 55 7.46 -9.96 14.62
CA ALA A 55 8.38 -9.68 15.72
C ALA A 55 9.54 -10.69 15.72
N GLY A 56 10.74 -10.21 16.06
CA GLY A 56 11.98 -11.00 16.02
C GLY A 56 12.75 -10.92 14.69
N ALA A 57 12.20 -10.26 13.67
CA ALA A 57 13.00 -9.80 12.54
C ALA A 57 13.92 -8.63 12.95
N LYS A 58 15.08 -8.50 12.30
CA LYS A 58 16.04 -7.44 12.62
C LYS A 58 15.38 -6.06 12.47
N GLY A 59 15.40 -5.26 13.53
CA GLY A 59 14.82 -3.91 13.53
C GLY A 59 13.32 -3.83 13.78
N VAL A 60 12.65 -4.95 14.09
CA VAL A 60 11.23 -4.96 14.46
C VAL A 60 11.07 -5.00 15.98
N GLY A 61 10.46 -3.94 16.53
CA GLY A 61 10.14 -3.82 17.95
C GLY A 61 8.85 -4.55 18.36
N LEU A 62 8.53 -4.49 19.66
CA LEU A 62 7.25 -4.97 20.21
C LEU A 62 6.17 -3.89 20.24
N LEU A 63 6.55 -2.64 19.96
CA LEU A 63 5.67 -1.50 19.95
C LEU A 63 5.55 -0.96 18.53
N ASP A 64 4.35 -0.52 18.19
CA ASP A 64 4.07 0.22 16.97
C ASP A 64 4.47 1.69 17.10
N SER A 65 4.28 2.43 16.03
CA SER A 65 4.59 3.85 15.91
C SER A 65 3.60 4.80 16.63
N LEU A 66 2.64 4.25 17.38
CA LEU A 66 1.83 4.96 18.37
C LEU A 66 2.29 4.68 19.82
N GLY A 67 3.28 3.79 20.02
CA GLY A 67 3.73 3.34 21.33
C GLY A 67 2.87 2.21 21.91
N CYS A 68 1.99 1.63 21.11
CA CYS A 68 1.09 0.54 21.51
C CYS A 68 1.72 -0.81 21.18
N ARG A 69 1.32 -1.87 21.90
CA ARG A 69 1.75 -3.23 21.57
C ARG A 69 1.18 -3.64 20.22
N VAL A 70 2.04 -4.17 19.34
CA VAL A 70 1.59 -4.75 18.06
C VAL A 70 0.68 -5.95 18.30
N VAL A 71 -0.44 -6.00 17.58
CA VAL A 71 -1.45 -7.05 17.69
C VAL A 71 -1.41 -7.93 16.45
N PRO A 72 -1.11 -9.24 16.58
CA PRO A 72 -1.02 -10.16 15.46
C PRO A 72 -2.25 -10.10 14.58
N MET A 73 -2.04 -9.94 13.28
CA MET A 73 -3.10 -9.87 12.27
C MET A 73 -4.13 -8.76 12.55
N ARG A 74 -3.71 -7.66 13.17
CA ARG A 74 -4.55 -6.48 13.42
C ARG A 74 -3.77 -5.19 13.18
N THR A 75 -2.51 -5.16 13.57
CA THR A 75 -1.61 -4.04 13.30
C THR A 75 -1.08 -4.09 11.86
N LEU A 76 -1.06 -2.94 11.19
CA LEU A 76 -0.32 -2.78 9.94
C LEU A 76 0.50 -1.48 9.91
N ALA A 77 1.57 -1.51 9.14
CA ALA A 77 2.39 -0.35 8.84
C ALA A 77 1.97 0.31 7.53
N VAL A 78 1.98 1.64 7.49
CA VAL A 78 1.56 2.44 6.33
C VAL A 78 2.53 3.57 6.00
N ASP A 79 2.42 4.09 4.78
CA ASP A 79 2.87 5.45 4.47
C ASP A 79 1.81 6.47 4.94
N THR A 80 2.18 7.29 5.92
CA THR A 80 1.28 8.28 6.54
C THR A 80 0.88 9.44 5.64
N SER A 81 1.60 9.64 4.53
CA SER A 81 1.20 10.62 3.51
C SER A 81 0.02 10.14 2.67
N ILE A 82 -0.24 8.84 2.61
CA ILE A 82 -1.34 8.22 1.87
C ILE A 82 -2.45 7.75 2.82
N ILE A 83 -2.08 6.96 3.84
CA ILE A 83 -3.01 6.42 4.83
C ILE A 83 -2.63 7.00 6.19
N PRO A 84 -3.39 7.97 6.73
CA PRO A 84 -3.10 8.55 8.03
C PRO A 84 -3.07 7.48 9.13
N LYS A 85 -2.19 7.65 10.13
CA LYS A 85 -2.27 6.85 11.36
C LYS A 85 -3.66 6.96 11.97
N ARG A 86 -4.05 5.96 12.76
CA ARG A 86 -5.39 5.83 13.35
C ARG A 86 -6.51 5.53 12.36
N THR A 87 -6.18 5.17 11.13
CA THR A 87 -7.18 4.70 10.15
C THR A 87 -7.52 3.24 10.42
N VAL A 88 -8.81 2.91 10.37
CA VAL A 88 -9.28 1.52 10.33
C VAL A 88 -9.48 1.15 8.86
N LEU A 89 -8.81 0.08 8.44
CA LEU A 89 -8.89 -0.47 7.09
C LEU A 89 -9.64 -1.80 7.12
N PHE A 90 -10.48 -2.03 6.13
CA PHE A 90 -11.06 -3.33 5.81
C PHE A 90 -10.34 -3.91 4.60
N ILE A 91 -9.89 -5.16 4.72
CA ILE A 91 -9.17 -5.91 3.68
C ILE A 91 -9.89 -7.24 3.50
N LYS A 92 -10.67 -7.34 2.42
CA LYS A 92 -11.56 -8.49 2.17
C LYS A 92 -10.80 -9.81 2.08
N GLU A 93 -9.61 -9.77 1.50
CA GLU A 93 -8.72 -10.91 1.28
C GLU A 93 -8.21 -11.53 2.59
N THR A 94 -8.35 -10.82 3.71
CA THR A 94 -7.98 -11.33 5.04
C THR A 94 -9.16 -11.96 5.79
N VAL A 95 -10.39 -11.84 5.29
CA VAL A 95 -11.57 -12.43 5.93
C VAL A 95 -11.49 -13.96 5.90
N GLY A 96 -11.74 -14.61 7.04
CA GLY A 96 -11.72 -16.06 7.17
C GLY A 96 -10.33 -16.67 7.40
N LEU A 97 -9.26 -15.86 7.34
CA LEU A 97 -7.92 -16.34 7.71
C LEU A 97 -7.89 -16.75 9.18
N LYS A 98 -7.21 -17.86 9.48
CA LYS A 98 -7.08 -18.33 10.86
C LYS A 98 -6.13 -17.43 11.66
N MET A 99 -6.68 -16.87 12.74
CA MET A 99 -5.98 -16.05 13.71
C MET A 99 -5.15 -16.92 14.66
N PRO A 100 -4.14 -16.35 15.35
CA PRO A 100 -3.35 -17.08 16.34
C PRO A 100 -4.16 -17.59 17.54
N ASP A 101 -5.29 -16.96 17.86
CA ASP A 101 -6.21 -17.38 18.92
C ASP A 101 -7.22 -18.46 18.46
N GLY A 102 -7.13 -18.89 17.19
CA GLY A 102 -8.01 -19.89 16.58
C GLY A 102 -9.29 -19.32 15.96
N THR A 103 -9.57 -18.03 16.15
CA THR A 103 -10.71 -17.36 15.52
C THR A 103 -10.47 -17.10 14.03
N GLU A 104 -11.50 -16.63 13.34
CA GLU A 104 -11.39 -16.17 11.96
C GLU A 104 -11.21 -14.66 11.93
N HIS A 105 -10.27 -14.22 11.11
CA HIS A 105 -10.03 -12.81 10.89
C HIS A 105 -11.25 -12.19 10.19
N ASP A 106 -11.73 -11.05 10.70
CA ASP A 106 -12.97 -10.38 10.27
C ASP A 106 -12.75 -9.33 9.16
N GLY A 107 -11.50 -9.12 8.76
CA GLY A 107 -11.10 -8.19 7.70
C GLY A 107 -10.58 -6.85 8.21
N TYR A 108 -10.68 -6.55 9.51
CA TYR A 108 -10.32 -5.24 10.05
C TYR A 108 -8.87 -5.14 10.52
N TRP A 109 -8.22 -4.06 10.08
CA TRP A 109 -6.84 -3.72 10.40
C TRP A 109 -6.70 -2.27 10.86
N TYR A 110 -5.68 -2.02 11.67
CA TYR A 110 -5.42 -0.76 12.34
C TYR A 110 -4.08 -0.19 11.85
N ALA A 111 -4.15 0.95 11.16
CA ALA A 111 -2.97 1.70 10.73
C ALA A 111 -2.32 2.40 11.94
N SER A 112 -1.58 1.63 12.73
CA SER A 112 -0.92 2.09 13.95
C SER A 112 0.61 2.12 13.83
N ASP A 113 1.17 1.48 12.81
CA ASP A 113 2.62 1.38 12.65
C ASP A 113 3.14 2.12 11.40
N VAL A 114 4.45 2.33 11.34
CA VAL A 114 5.16 2.83 10.15
C VAL A 114 6.48 2.09 10.01
N GLY A 115 6.97 1.99 8.77
CA GLY A 115 8.30 1.42 8.49
C GLY A 115 9.08 2.31 7.53
N GLY A 116 10.40 2.35 7.68
CA GLY A 116 11.27 3.16 6.82
C GLY A 116 11.15 2.82 5.33
N ALA A 117 10.89 1.55 5.03
CA ALA A 117 10.71 1.03 3.66
C ALA A 117 9.25 1.07 3.16
N ILE A 118 8.29 1.41 4.03
CA ILE A 118 6.87 1.43 3.69
C ILE A 118 6.54 2.82 3.15
N LYS A 119 6.55 2.95 1.81
CA LYS A 119 6.41 4.21 1.08
C LYS A 119 5.49 4.05 -0.12
N GLY A 120 4.70 5.09 -0.40
CA GLY A 120 3.71 5.07 -1.47
C GLY A 120 2.55 4.12 -1.19
N GLN A 121 1.97 3.53 -2.23
CA GLN A 121 0.88 2.56 -2.11
C GLN A 121 1.40 1.18 -1.64
N HIS A 122 1.91 1.15 -0.42
CA HIS A 122 2.52 -0.02 0.21
C HIS A 122 2.08 -0.10 1.67
N ILE A 123 1.63 -1.27 2.09
CA ILE A 123 1.36 -1.62 3.49
C ILE A 123 2.16 -2.84 3.92
N ASP A 124 2.46 -2.94 5.21
CA ASP A 124 3.09 -4.13 5.81
C ASP A 124 2.16 -4.72 6.86
N LEU A 125 1.80 -5.99 6.73
CA LEU A 125 0.85 -6.67 7.60
C LEU A 125 1.60 -7.37 8.74
N TYR A 126 1.31 -7.00 10.00
CA TYR A 126 1.94 -7.63 11.15
C TYR A 126 1.35 -9.02 11.36
N THR A 127 2.19 -10.04 11.28
CA THR A 127 1.72 -11.43 11.30
C THR A 127 1.79 -12.08 12.68
N GLY A 128 2.59 -11.52 13.60
CA GLY A 128 2.77 -12.05 14.94
C GLY A 128 4.23 -12.29 15.30
N ARG A 129 4.47 -13.32 16.11
CA ARG A 129 5.81 -13.69 16.59
C ARG A 129 6.45 -14.64 15.58
N ASN A 130 7.71 -14.35 15.21
CA ASN A 130 8.59 -15.16 14.36
C ASN A 130 8.10 -15.42 12.93
N ALA A 131 8.96 -16.02 12.09
CA ALA A 131 8.66 -16.22 10.67
C ALA A 131 7.50 -17.19 10.41
N ALA A 132 7.20 -18.11 11.34
CA ALA A 132 6.10 -19.07 11.18
C ALA A 132 4.73 -18.37 11.20
N SER A 133 4.61 -17.22 11.86
CA SER A 133 3.35 -16.47 11.90
C SER A 133 2.92 -15.93 10.54
N MET A 134 3.81 -15.87 9.56
CA MET A 134 3.47 -15.43 8.20
C MET A 134 2.67 -16.47 7.40
N LYS A 135 2.67 -17.74 7.83
CA LYS A 135 2.06 -18.84 7.06
C LYS A 135 0.61 -18.59 6.64
N PRO A 136 -0.31 -18.09 7.50
CA PRO A 136 -1.70 -17.86 7.12
C PRO A 136 -1.87 -16.78 6.05
N MET A 137 -0.94 -15.83 5.96
CA MET A 137 -1.02 -14.69 5.04
C MET A 137 -0.04 -14.77 3.86
N LYS A 138 0.65 -15.90 3.69
CA LYS A 138 1.70 -16.05 2.68
C LYS A 138 1.22 -15.72 1.25
N ALA A 139 -0.05 -16.03 0.94
CA ALA A 139 -0.66 -15.72 -0.35
C ALA A 139 -0.79 -14.21 -0.64
N LEU A 140 -0.82 -13.37 0.40
CA LEU A 140 -0.93 -11.92 0.28
C LEU A 140 0.44 -11.25 0.12
N ASN A 141 1.53 -11.94 0.44
CA ASN A 141 2.86 -11.34 0.38
C ASN A 141 3.24 -10.97 -1.06
N LEU A 142 3.61 -9.71 -1.26
CA LEU A 142 3.93 -9.09 -2.56
C LEU A 142 2.74 -8.98 -3.53
N SER A 143 1.52 -9.27 -3.07
CA SER A 143 0.31 -9.05 -3.86
C SER A 143 -0.16 -7.59 -3.79
N THR A 144 -0.91 -7.16 -4.80
CA THR A 144 -1.69 -5.91 -4.71
C THR A 144 -3.08 -6.25 -4.21
N ILE A 145 -3.50 -5.61 -3.13
CA ILE A 145 -4.81 -5.79 -2.50
C ILE A 145 -5.56 -4.48 -2.42
N THR A 146 -6.88 -4.57 -2.28
CA THR A 146 -7.73 -3.40 -2.06
C THR A 146 -8.02 -3.23 -0.57
N ALA A 147 -7.51 -2.15 0.02
CA ALA A 147 -7.81 -1.76 1.39
C ALA A 147 -8.82 -0.62 1.39
N VAL A 148 -9.90 -0.75 2.17
CA VAL A 148 -10.95 0.26 2.26
C VAL A 148 -10.96 0.88 3.64
N LYS A 149 -10.84 2.20 3.73
CA LYS A 149 -11.04 2.95 4.96
C LYS A 149 -12.50 2.86 5.38
N VAL A 150 -12.69 2.37 6.60
CA VAL A 150 -14.01 2.15 7.21
C VAL A 150 -14.20 2.95 8.49
N GLY A 151 -13.13 3.57 9.01
CA GLY A 151 -13.24 4.39 10.21
C GLY A 151 -11.93 4.94 10.72
N LYS A 152 -11.97 5.38 11.98
CA LYS A 152 -10.82 5.77 12.78
C LYS A 152 -10.89 5.09 14.14
N PHE A 153 -9.76 4.97 14.82
CA PHE A 153 -9.69 4.49 16.20
C PHE A 153 -8.87 5.46 17.06
N ASP A 154 -9.14 5.48 18.36
CA ASP A 154 -8.39 6.24 19.35
C ASP A 154 -7.64 5.31 20.32
N GLY A 155 -6.59 5.82 20.95
CA GLY A 155 -5.74 5.02 21.83
C GLY A 155 -4.95 3.94 21.06
N CYS A 156 -4.98 2.71 21.58
CA CYS A 156 -4.28 1.56 21.02
C CYS A 156 -5.23 0.63 20.24
N PRO A 157 -4.72 -0.11 19.23
CA PRO A 157 -5.50 -1.15 18.58
C PRO A 157 -6.09 -2.16 19.59
N PRO A 158 -7.32 -2.66 19.35
CA PRO A 158 -7.89 -3.75 20.13
C PRO A 158 -6.97 -4.98 20.10
N GLN A 159 -6.81 -5.63 21.25
CA GLN A 159 -5.99 -6.85 21.43
C GLN A 159 -6.78 -8.11 21.09
#